data_AF-A0A941ZHM3-F1
#
_entry.id   AF-A0A941ZHM3-F1
#
_cell.length_a   1.000
_cell.length_b   1.000
_cell.length_c   1.000
_cell.angle_alpha   90.00
_cell.angle_beta   90.00
_cell.angle_gamma   90.00
#
_symmetry.space_group_name_H-M   'P 1'
#
loop_
_entity.id
_entity.type
_entity.pdbx_description
1 polymer ?
#
loop_
_entity_poly.entity_id
_entity_poly.type
_entity_poly.pdbx_seq_one_letter_code
_entity_poly.pdbx_strand_id
1 'polypeptide(L)'
;MHAAEKMTAFELRATVALAAVFALRLFGMFSILPVLALHAQGVPGGASPFLVGVALGIDGLAQAFLQIPFGLLSDRYGRKRVIYAGLALFAAGSFIAASADDIYIIILGRLVQGTGAVAAAVMALTADLTREEHRAKAMAVIGMSIGVTFGASLVLGPALEHWIGVPGIFALTGVLAIGAMAVVKFVIPNPQASRVHADAETVPEQIGAVLRNTELQRLNFGIFSLHAAMRGLFVVIPLVLVSVGGMPSDTHWKVYLPVIAISFVAVIPAIIVAVEDRAGRQQGHGHRRLQQFPVLRAVPRRRPGRLSRRARQCASGVRFRRRAGRCLAAAGHLHAASARRAHPHVSRRRDERDARPPVILGPGPHRRRRRGGRDRDGGCGILESAAGQMG
;
A
#
# COMPACT_ATOMS: atom_id res chain seq x y z
N MET A 1 26.77 12.02 19.46
CA MET A 1 26.55 11.00 18.42
C MET A 1 25.61 9.94 18.97
N HIS A 2 24.31 10.00 18.67
CA HIS A 2 23.52 8.77 18.75
C HIS A 2 24.04 7.89 17.60
N ALA A 3 24.62 6.74 17.93
CA ALA A 3 24.93 5.74 16.92
C ALA A 3 23.65 5.52 16.11
N ALA A 4 23.70 5.66 14.79
CA ALA A 4 22.56 5.37 13.94
C ALA A 4 22.13 3.93 14.27
N GLU A 5 21.00 3.81 14.96
CA GLU A 5 20.56 2.52 15.49
C GLU A 5 20.37 1.59 14.28
N LYS A 6 20.90 0.37 14.34
CA LYS A 6 20.80 -0.54 13.20
C LYS A 6 19.37 -1.07 13.12
N MET A 7 18.91 -1.38 11.91
CA MET A 7 17.65 -2.09 11.72
C MET A 7 17.67 -3.38 12.54
N THR A 8 16.58 -3.64 13.25
CA THR A 8 16.41 -4.88 13.99
C THR A 8 16.30 -6.06 13.03
N ALA A 9 16.58 -7.28 13.51
CA ALA A 9 16.39 -8.49 12.70
C ALA A 9 14.95 -8.64 12.20
N PHE A 10 13.97 -8.16 12.97
CA PHE A 10 12.56 -8.11 12.58
C PHE A 10 12.34 -7.21 11.37
N GLU A 11 12.83 -5.97 11.41
CA GLU A 11 12.67 -4.99 10.33
C GLU A 11 13.43 -5.40 9.07
N LEU A 12 14.63 -5.96 9.24
CA LEU A 12 15.42 -6.48 8.13
C LEU A 12 14.68 -7.64 7.46
N ARG A 13 14.16 -8.61 8.24
CA ARG A 13 13.37 -9.72 7.71
C ARG A 13 12.11 -9.23 6.99
N ALA A 14 11.38 -8.29 7.58
CA ALA A 14 10.20 -7.70 6.94
C ALA A 14 10.54 -7.01 5.62
N THR A 15 11.59 -6.19 5.60
CA THR A 15 12.04 -5.44 4.43
C THR A 15 12.47 -6.38 3.30
N VAL A 16 13.30 -7.37 3.61
CA VAL A 16 13.79 -8.34 2.62
C VAL A 16 12.64 -9.20 2.08
N ALA A 17 11.70 -9.62 2.94
CA ALA A 17 10.55 -10.40 2.51
C ALA A 17 9.60 -9.59 1.59
N LEU A 18 9.33 -8.33 1.91
CA LEU A 18 8.51 -7.45 1.08
C LEU A 18 9.20 -7.11 -0.25
N ALA A 19 10.52 -6.92 -0.23
CA ALA A 19 11.32 -6.78 -1.44
C ALA A 19 11.26 -8.05 -2.31
N ALA A 20 11.33 -9.24 -1.70
CA ALA A 20 11.19 -10.51 -2.41
C ALA A 20 9.80 -10.68 -3.04
N VAL A 21 8.71 -10.25 -2.37
CA VAL A 21 7.36 -10.24 -2.95
C VAL A 21 7.30 -9.37 -4.21
N PHE A 22 7.92 -8.18 -4.19
CA PHE A 22 8.03 -7.34 -5.38
C PHE A 22 8.87 -8.00 -6.47
N ALA A 23 10.04 -8.53 -6.13
CA ALA A 23 10.94 -9.18 -7.07
C ALA A 23 10.27 -10.35 -7.78
N LEU A 24 9.64 -11.27 -7.04
CA LEU A 24 8.94 -12.43 -7.60
C LEU A 24 7.83 -12.02 -8.56
N ARG A 25 7.01 -11.04 -8.17
CA ARG A 25 5.92 -10.53 -9.01
C ARG A 25 6.46 -9.85 -10.27
N LEU A 26 7.43 -8.96 -10.12
CA LEU A 26 7.89 -8.09 -11.20
C LEU A 26 8.82 -8.82 -12.17
N PHE A 27 9.51 -9.87 -11.74
CA PHE A 27 10.37 -10.66 -12.62
C PHE A 27 9.60 -11.18 -13.84
N GLY A 28 8.49 -11.89 -13.59
CA GLY A 28 7.66 -12.42 -14.66
C GLY A 28 7.07 -11.33 -15.56
N MET A 29 6.62 -10.22 -14.96
CA MET A 29 6.08 -9.09 -15.72
C MET A 29 7.13 -8.43 -16.63
N PHE A 30 8.35 -8.24 -16.14
CA PHE A 30 9.42 -7.60 -16.90
C PHE A 30 10.02 -8.52 -17.97
N SER A 31 10.14 -9.82 -17.71
CA SER A 31 10.62 -10.79 -18.70
C SER A 31 9.72 -10.88 -19.94
N ILE A 32 8.42 -10.57 -19.79
CA ILE A 32 7.46 -10.60 -20.91
C ILE A 32 7.59 -9.36 -21.81
N LEU A 33 7.95 -8.19 -21.26
CA LEU A 33 7.94 -6.92 -22.02
C LEU A 33 8.73 -6.94 -23.35
N PRO A 34 10.01 -7.35 -23.39
CA PRO A 34 10.78 -7.32 -24.64
C PRO A 34 10.33 -8.38 -25.65
N VAL A 35 9.67 -9.44 -25.17
CA VAL A 35 9.35 -10.63 -25.98
C VAL A 35 7.92 -10.59 -26.52
N LEU A 36 6.98 -10.00 -25.77
CA LEU A 36 5.56 -10.03 -26.10
C LEU A 36 5.25 -9.37 -27.44
N ALA A 37 5.93 -8.26 -27.77
CA ALA A 37 5.71 -7.57 -29.04
C ALA A 37 6.07 -8.44 -30.25
N LEU A 38 7.10 -9.27 -30.13
CA LEU A 38 7.51 -10.22 -31.17
C LEU A 38 6.55 -11.41 -31.22
N HIS A 39 6.21 -11.98 -30.06
CA HIS A 39 5.28 -13.11 -29.98
C HIS A 39 3.88 -12.77 -30.48
N ALA A 40 3.40 -11.55 -30.21
CA ALA A 40 2.08 -11.12 -30.65
C ALA A 40 1.91 -11.21 -32.17
N GLN A 41 2.96 -10.95 -32.96
CA GLN A 41 2.88 -11.05 -34.42
C GLN A 41 2.58 -12.48 -34.91
N GLY A 42 2.91 -13.50 -34.09
CA GLY A 42 2.68 -14.91 -34.41
C GLY A 42 1.29 -15.44 -34.04
N VAL A 43 0.46 -14.68 -33.33
CA VAL A 43 -0.88 -15.11 -32.90
C VAL A 43 -1.99 -14.37 -33.67
N PRO A 44 -3.17 -15.00 -33.86
CA PRO A 44 -4.34 -14.36 -34.43
C PRO A 44 -4.64 -13.00 -33.78
N GLY A 45 -4.81 -11.98 -34.61
CA GLY A 45 -5.09 -10.59 -34.19
C GLY A 45 -3.87 -9.74 -33.83
N GLY A 46 -2.68 -10.33 -33.64
CA GLY A 46 -1.51 -9.56 -33.24
C GLY A 46 -0.73 -8.88 -34.38
N ALA A 47 -1.21 -8.99 -35.62
CA ALA A 47 -0.78 -8.15 -36.73
C ALA A 47 -1.19 -6.66 -36.56
N SER A 48 -2.20 -6.38 -35.71
CA SER A 48 -2.64 -5.02 -35.42
C SER A 48 -1.75 -4.36 -34.36
N PRO A 49 -0.97 -3.30 -34.70
CA PRO A 49 -0.12 -2.61 -33.72
C PRO A 49 -0.92 -2.02 -32.56
N PHE A 50 -2.18 -1.66 -32.80
CA PHE A 50 -3.08 -1.16 -31.76
C PHE A 50 -3.36 -2.24 -30.70
N LEU A 51 -3.69 -3.47 -31.12
CA LEU A 51 -3.98 -4.57 -30.17
C LEU A 51 -2.74 -4.99 -29.39
N VAL A 52 -1.56 -4.98 -30.02
CA VAL A 52 -0.28 -5.22 -29.34
C VAL A 52 -0.01 -4.14 -28.28
N GLY A 53 -0.25 -2.87 -28.64
CA GLY A 53 -0.16 -1.75 -27.70
C GLY A 53 -1.14 -1.87 -26.52
N VAL A 54 -2.37 -2.29 -26.78
CA VAL A 54 -3.36 -2.58 -25.74
C VAL A 54 -2.89 -3.72 -24.83
N ALA A 55 -2.39 -4.83 -25.40
CA ALA A 55 -1.88 -5.97 -24.62
C ALA A 55 -0.71 -5.58 -23.69
N LEU A 56 0.15 -4.65 -24.12
CA LEU A 56 1.27 -4.13 -23.33
C LEU A 56 0.87 -3.09 -22.28
N GLY A 57 -0.26 -2.40 -22.47
CA GLY A 57 -0.66 -1.25 -21.64
C GLY A 57 -1.83 -1.51 -20.69
N ILE A 58 -2.71 -2.47 -21.00
CA ILE A 58 -3.98 -2.68 -20.29
C ILE A 58 -3.79 -3.08 -18.83
N ASP A 59 -2.71 -3.80 -18.53
CA ASP A 59 -2.34 -4.20 -17.18
C ASP A 59 -2.02 -2.98 -16.30
N GLY A 60 -1.24 -2.04 -16.83
CA GLY A 60 -0.90 -0.79 -16.18
C GLY A 60 -2.10 0.12 -16.01
N LEU A 61 -3.02 0.12 -16.98
CA LEU A 61 -4.26 0.90 -16.88
C LEU A 61 -5.16 0.36 -15.76
N ALA A 62 -5.42 -0.94 -15.75
CA ALA A 62 -6.19 -1.58 -14.67
C ALA A 62 -5.53 -1.38 -13.30
N GLN A 63 -4.20 -1.53 -13.26
CA GLN A 63 -3.44 -1.28 -12.04
C GLN A 63 -3.61 0.18 -11.58
N ALA A 64 -3.51 1.17 -12.46
CA ALA A 64 -3.66 2.58 -12.10
C ALA A 64 -5.04 2.87 -11.46
N PHE A 65 -6.11 2.35 -12.05
CA PHE A 65 -7.47 2.54 -11.52
C PHE A 65 -7.70 1.84 -10.17
N LEU A 66 -7.14 0.64 -9.99
CA LEU A 66 -7.37 -0.17 -8.80
C LEU A 66 -6.34 0.06 -7.68
N GLN A 67 -5.22 0.73 -7.96
CA GLN A 67 -4.15 0.92 -6.99
C GLN A 67 -4.61 1.71 -5.76
N ILE A 68 -5.39 2.78 -5.96
CA ILE A 68 -5.95 3.59 -4.87
C ILE A 68 -7.04 2.81 -4.12
N PRO A 69 -8.08 2.25 -4.77
CA PRO A 69 -9.07 1.42 -4.10
C PRO A 69 -8.47 0.29 -3.26
N PHE A 70 -7.48 -0.43 -3.78
CA PHE A 70 -6.84 -1.52 -3.06
C PHE A 70 -5.95 -1.02 -1.91
N GLY A 71 -5.36 0.17 -2.03
CA GLY A 71 -4.71 0.86 -0.91
C GLY A 71 -5.69 1.07 0.26
N LEU A 72 -6.84 1.70 -0.02
CA LEU A 72 -7.87 1.96 0.99
C LEU A 72 -8.48 0.66 1.56
N LEU A 73 -8.71 -0.33 0.69
CA LEU A 73 -9.19 -1.65 1.09
C LEU A 73 -8.19 -2.33 2.03
N SER A 74 -6.89 -2.13 1.81
CA SER A 74 -5.83 -2.71 2.64
C SER A 74 -5.79 -2.11 4.05
N ASP A 75 -6.13 -0.83 4.17
CA ASP A 75 -6.25 -0.15 5.46
C ASP A 75 -7.47 -0.67 6.23
N ARG A 76 -8.60 -0.90 5.54
CA ARG A 76 -9.86 -1.36 6.16
C ARG A 76 -9.89 -2.84 6.52
N TYR A 77 -9.53 -3.72 5.58
CA TYR A 77 -9.67 -5.18 5.76
C TYR A 77 -8.39 -5.86 6.23
N GLY A 78 -7.29 -5.12 6.27
CA GLY A 78 -5.96 -5.57 6.68
C GLY A 78 -5.03 -5.81 5.50
N ARG A 79 -3.79 -5.31 5.62
CA ARG A 79 -2.83 -5.26 4.53
C ARG A 79 -2.52 -6.61 3.90
N LYS A 80 -2.24 -7.63 4.73
CA LYS A 80 -1.92 -8.98 4.24
C LYS A 80 -3.05 -9.61 3.44
N ARG A 81 -4.31 -9.42 3.83
CA ARG A 81 -5.47 -10.00 3.14
C ARG A 81 -5.59 -9.45 1.72
N VAL A 82 -5.41 -8.14 1.55
CA VAL A 82 -5.44 -7.50 0.23
C VAL A 82 -4.23 -7.89 -0.61
N ILE A 83 -3.05 -8.06 -0.01
CA ILE A 83 -1.87 -8.59 -0.72
C ILE A 83 -2.16 -9.99 -1.28
N TYR A 84 -2.76 -10.90 -0.49
CA TYR A 84 -3.14 -12.22 -0.99
C TYR A 84 -4.15 -12.16 -2.13
N ALA A 85 -5.20 -11.34 -1.99
CA ALA A 85 -6.22 -11.18 -3.03
C ALA A 85 -5.60 -10.66 -4.34
N GLY A 86 -4.73 -9.65 -4.26
CA GLY A 86 -4.07 -9.11 -5.44
C GLY A 86 -3.07 -10.08 -6.07
N LEU A 87 -2.30 -10.84 -5.27
CA LEU A 87 -1.41 -11.88 -5.81
C LEU A 87 -2.18 -13.03 -6.44
N ALA A 88 -3.35 -13.41 -5.90
CA ALA A 88 -4.21 -14.43 -6.48
C ALA A 88 -4.80 -13.98 -7.83
N LEU A 89 -5.28 -12.74 -7.93
CA LEU A 89 -5.73 -12.16 -9.21
C LEU A 89 -4.60 -12.10 -10.23
N PHE A 90 -3.40 -11.70 -9.79
CA PHE A 90 -2.22 -11.68 -10.64
C PHE A 90 -1.84 -13.08 -11.15
N ALA A 91 -1.86 -14.10 -10.28
CA ALA A 91 -1.62 -15.49 -10.68
C ALA A 91 -2.68 -15.99 -11.66
N ALA A 92 -3.97 -15.73 -11.39
CA ALA A 92 -5.07 -16.12 -12.26
C ALA A 92 -4.93 -15.50 -13.67
N GLY A 93 -4.69 -14.19 -13.75
CA GLY A 93 -4.46 -13.53 -15.03
C GLY A 93 -3.21 -14.02 -15.76
N SER A 94 -2.20 -14.50 -15.02
CA SER A 94 -1.00 -15.10 -15.60
C SER A 94 -1.32 -16.43 -16.26
N PHE A 95 -2.10 -17.29 -15.60
CA PHE A 95 -2.51 -18.57 -16.19
C PHE A 95 -3.49 -18.40 -17.36
N ILE A 96 -4.39 -17.41 -17.31
CA ILE A 96 -5.27 -17.08 -18.45
C ILE A 96 -4.45 -16.68 -19.68
N ALA A 97 -3.43 -15.84 -19.50
CA ALA A 97 -2.55 -15.45 -20.60
C ALA A 97 -1.62 -16.59 -21.05
N ALA A 98 -1.28 -17.54 -20.17
CA ALA A 98 -0.50 -18.73 -20.52
C ALA A 98 -1.30 -19.70 -21.40
N SER A 99 -2.63 -19.73 -21.28
CA SER A 99 -3.53 -20.55 -22.11
C SER A 99 -4.06 -19.79 -23.33
N ALA A 100 -3.40 -18.70 -23.75
CA ALA A 100 -3.90 -17.85 -24.81
C ALA A 100 -3.46 -18.34 -26.19
N ASP A 101 -4.43 -18.58 -27.07
CA ASP A 101 -4.19 -18.90 -28.47
C ASP A 101 -4.30 -17.67 -29.39
N ASP A 102 -4.80 -16.55 -28.88
CA ASP A 102 -4.99 -15.29 -29.61
C ASP A 102 -4.68 -14.06 -28.75
N ILE A 103 -4.58 -12.89 -29.40
CA ILE A 103 -4.24 -11.64 -28.72
C ILE A 103 -5.31 -11.17 -27.71
N TYR A 104 -6.58 -11.54 -27.90
CA TYR A 104 -7.67 -11.12 -27.02
C TYR A 104 -7.62 -11.83 -25.67
N ILE A 105 -7.28 -13.13 -25.66
CA ILE A 105 -7.06 -13.87 -24.41
C ILE A 105 -5.80 -13.37 -23.69
N ILE A 106 -4.75 -13.00 -24.42
CA ILE A 106 -3.58 -12.30 -23.84
C ILE A 106 -4.01 -10.99 -23.17
N ILE A 107 -4.79 -10.15 -23.86
CA ILE A 107 -5.31 -8.88 -23.32
C ILE A 107 -6.14 -9.13 -22.07
N LEU A 108 -7.02 -10.13 -22.07
CA LEU A 108 -7.85 -10.49 -20.92
C LEU A 108 -6.98 -10.92 -19.73
N GLY A 109 -6.01 -11.82 -19.95
CA GLY A 109 -5.11 -12.26 -18.89
C GLY A 109 -4.24 -11.12 -18.34
N ARG A 110 -3.80 -10.19 -19.19
CA ARG A 110 -3.07 -8.97 -18.80
C ARG A 110 -3.95 -8.00 -18.00
N LEU A 111 -5.20 -7.80 -18.43
CA LEU A 111 -6.17 -6.99 -17.69
C LEU A 111 -6.38 -7.55 -16.28
N VAL A 112 -6.66 -8.86 -16.16
CA VAL A 112 -6.84 -9.55 -14.88
C VAL A 112 -5.57 -9.44 -14.03
N GLN A 113 -4.38 -9.59 -14.63
CA GLN A 113 -3.12 -9.37 -13.92
C GLN A 113 -2.98 -7.95 -13.37
N GLY A 114 -3.33 -6.94 -14.17
CA GLY A 114 -3.33 -5.55 -13.76
C GLY A 114 -4.23 -5.27 -12.56
N THR A 115 -5.35 -5.98 -12.44
CA THR A 115 -6.24 -5.87 -11.26
C THR A 115 -5.59 -6.31 -9.96
N GLY A 116 -4.53 -7.13 -10.01
CA GLY A 116 -3.75 -7.57 -8.85
C GLY A 116 -2.88 -6.49 -8.21
N ALA A 117 -3.40 -5.29 -7.97
CA ALA A 117 -2.66 -4.08 -7.59
C ALA A 117 -2.18 -4.06 -6.11
N VAL A 118 -1.16 -4.86 -5.77
CA VAL A 118 -0.65 -4.99 -4.38
C VAL A 118 0.32 -3.88 -3.93
N ALA A 119 0.83 -3.03 -4.84
CA ALA A 119 1.96 -2.15 -4.52
C ALA A 119 1.69 -1.21 -3.33
N ALA A 120 0.52 -0.54 -3.31
CA ALA A 120 0.13 0.33 -2.19
C ALA A 120 0.06 -0.43 -0.85
N ALA A 121 -0.55 -1.61 -0.84
CA ALA A 121 -0.67 -2.43 0.37
C ALA A 121 0.70 -2.91 0.88
N VAL A 122 1.61 -3.28 -0.02
CA VAL A 122 2.98 -3.70 0.34
C VAL A 122 3.79 -2.53 0.87
N MET A 123 3.76 -1.36 0.21
CA MET A 123 4.46 -0.16 0.68
C MET A 123 3.96 0.28 2.05
N ALA A 124 2.65 0.29 2.24
CA ALA A 124 2.10 0.67 3.51
C ALA A 124 2.38 -0.38 4.61
N LEU A 125 2.46 -1.68 4.26
CA LEU A 125 2.92 -2.71 5.20
C LEU A 125 4.40 -2.57 5.56
N THR A 126 5.25 -2.17 4.62
CA THR A 126 6.64 -1.83 4.92
C THR A 126 6.71 -0.68 5.93
N ALA A 127 5.90 0.37 5.75
CA ALA A 127 5.86 1.51 6.66
C ALA A 127 5.35 1.15 8.07
N ASP A 128 4.42 0.20 8.17
CA ASP A 128 3.91 -0.33 9.44
C ASP A 128 4.93 -1.22 10.17
N LEU A 129 5.77 -1.96 9.43
CA LEU A 129 6.73 -2.91 9.99
C LEU A 129 8.13 -2.31 10.23
N THR A 130 8.35 -1.04 9.87
CA THR A 130 9.64 -0.36 10.01
C THR A 130 9.50 0.96 10.76
N ARG A 131 10.46 1.25 11.65
CA ARG A 131 10.52 2.54 12.36
C ARG A 131 10.74 3.68 11.37
N GLU A 132 10.24 4.88 11.71
CA GLU A 132 10.30 6.09 10.86
C GLU A 132 11.70 6.40 10.33
N GLU A 133 12.70 6.28 11.19
CA GLU A 133 14.13 6.44 10.90
C GLU A 133 14.68 5.45 9.86
N HIS A 134 14.03 4.30 9.67
CA HIS A 134 14.45 3.25 8.74
C HIS A 134 13.51 3.07 7.55
N ARG A 135 12.34 3.72 7.53
CA ARG A 135 11.38 3.63 6.42
C ARG A 135 12.01 3.96 5.07
N ALA A 136 12.76 5.05 4.98
CA ALA A 136 13.43 5.45 3.74
C ALA A 136 14.44 4.37 3.26
N LYS A 137 15.20 3.79 4.20
CA LYS A 137 16.14 2.70 3.91
C LYS A 137 15.41 1.44 3.44
N ALA A 138 14.31 1.08 4.07
CA ALA A 138 13.49 -0.07 3.66
C ALA A 138 12.90 0.12 2.26
N MET A 139 12.39 1.31 1.96
CA MET A 139 11.91 1.65 0.62
C MET A 139 13.03 1.63 -0.43
N ALA A 140 14.23 2.08 -0.08
CA ALA A 140 15.40 1.99 -0.95
C ALA A 140 15.76 0.53 -1.26
N VAL A 141 15.72 -0.37 -0.27
CA VAL A 141 15.95 -1.82 -0.50
C VAL A 141 14.90 -2.40 -1.45
N ILE A 142 13.64 -2.01 -1.31
CA ILE A 142 12.59 -2.44 -2.23
C ILE A 142 12.86 -1.88 -3.64
N GLY A 143 13.17 -0.59 -3.77
CA GLY A 143 13.53 0.02 -5.06
C GLY A 143 14.72 -0.66 -5.73
N MET A 144 15.78 -0.99 -4.98
CA MET A 144 16.93 -1.74 -5.48
C MET A 144 16.52 -3.13 -5.98
N SER A 145 15.67 -3.84 -5.23
CA SER A 145 15.16 -5.16 -5.66
C SER A 145 14.41 -5.09 -6.98
N ILE A 146 13.63 -4.02 -7.22
CA ILE A 146 12.91 -3.80 -8.49
C ILE A 146 13.90 -3.65 -9.64
N GLY A 147 14.92 -2.79 -9.49
CA GLY A 147 15.90 -2.59 -10.55
C GLY A 147 16.79 -3.82 -10.81
N VAL A 148 17.15 -4.59 -9.77
CA VAL A 148 17.93 -5.83 -9.92
C VAL A 148 17.09 -6.86 -10.67
N THR A 149 15.83 -6.99 -10.29
CA THR A 149 14.86 -7.86 -10.97
C THR A 149 14.68 -7.45 -12.43
N PHE A 150 14.60 -6.14 -12.68
CA PHE A 150 14.50 -5.59 -14.03
C PHE A 150 15.73 -5.92 -14.88
N GLY A 151 16.94 -5.68 -14.37
CA GLY A 151 18.17 -6.05 -15.05
C GLY A 151 18.28 -7.55 -15.32
N ALA A 152 17.95 -8.38 -14.33
CA ALA A 152 17.91 -9.84 -14.50
C ALA A 152 16.90 -10.26 -15.56
N SER A 153 15.72 -9.62 -15.62
CA SER A 153 14.68 -9.95 -16.58
C SER A 153 15.06 -9.64 -18.04
N LEU A 154 15.88 -8.62 -18.29
CA LEU A 154 16.34 -8.31 -19.65
C LEU A 154 17.34 -9.33 -20.19
N VAL A 155 18.13 -9.93 -19.30
CA VAL A 155 19.09 -10.99 -19.65
C VAL A 155 18.38 -12.33 -19.76
N LEU A 156 17.53 -12.65 -18.78
CA LEU A 156 16.87 -13.95 -18.69
C LEU A 156 15.61 -14.04 -19.57
N GLY A 157 14.97 -12.92 -19.93
CA GLY A 157 13.74 -12.90 -20.72
C GLY A 157 13.86 -13.62 -22.07
N PRO A 158 14.80 -13.23 -22.94
CA PRO A 158 15.02 -13.93 -24.21
C PRO A 158 15.43 -15.41 -24.04
N ALA A 159 16.27 -15.71 -23.04
CA ALA A 159 16.67 -17.10 -22.76
C ALA A 159 15.49 -17.97 -22.30
N LEU A 160 14.61 -17.42 -21.47
CA LEU A 160 13.37 -18.08 -21.05
C LEU A 160 12.43 -18.27 -22.23
N GLU A 161 12.29 -17.29 -23.13
CA GLU A 161 11.44 -17.47 -24.31
C GLU A 161 11.95 -18.61 -25.19
N HIS A 162 13.26 -18.71 -25.40
CA HIS A 162 13.83 -19.81 -26.17
C HIS A 162 13.54 -21.20 -25.57
N TRP A 163 13.51 -21.33 -24.23
CA TRP A 163 13.33 -22.63 -23.55
C TRP A 163 11.89 -23.02 -23.27
N ILE A 164 11.07 -22.07 -22.83
CA ILE A 164 9.70 -22.33 -22.36
C ILE A 164 8.63 -21.58 -23.16
N GLY A 165 9.04 -20.71 -24.09
CA GLY A 165 8.13 -19.87 -24.87
C GLY A 165 7.45 -18.79 -24.03
N VAL A 166 6.74 -17.88 -24.71
CA VAL A 166 5.93 -16.85 -24.02
C VAL A 166 4.83 -17.44 -23.13
N PRO A 167 4.07 -18.46 -23.56
CA PRO A 167 3.11 -19.14 -22.68
C PRO A 167 3.75 -19.68 -21.40
N GLY A 168 4.96 -20.26 -21.51
CA GLY A 168 5.72 -20.74 -20.35
C GLY A 168 6.16 -19.62 -19.42
N ILE A 169 6.57 -18.46 -19.94
CA ILE A 169 6.91 -17.29 -19.11
C ILE A 169 5.67 -16.80 -18.34
N PHE A 170 4.49 -16.79 -18.97
CA PHE A 170 3.23 -16.47 -18.27
C PHE A 170 2.92 -17.48 -17.17
N ALA A 171 3.05 -18.79 -17.44
CA ALA A 171 2.86 -19.83 -16.43
C ALA A 171 3.85 -19.68 -15.26
N LEU A 172 5.14 -19.45 -15.57
CA LEU A 172 6.19 -19.17 -14.58
C LEU A 172 5.83 -17.94 -13.73
N THR A 173 5.32 -16.87 -14.35
CA THR A 173 4.88 -15.66 -13.66
C THR A 173 3.77 -15.97 -12.65
N GLY A 174 2.80 -16.81 -13.02
CA GLY A 174 1.75 -17.29 -12.12
C GLY A 174 2.29 -18.11 -10.95
N VAL A 175 3.24 -19.02 -11.21
CA VAL A 175 3.91 -19.81 -10.16
C VAL A 175 4.72 -18.93 -9.21
N LEU A 176 5.46 -17.94 -9.72
CA LEU A 176 6.21 -16.99 -8.89
C LEU A 176 5.29 -16.14 -8.01
N ALA A 177 4.09 -15.79 -8.50
CA ALA A 177 3.09 -15.09 -7.70
C ALA A 177 2.56 -15.96 -6.55
N ILE A 178 2.34 -17.25 -6.79
CA ILE A 178 2.02 -18.22 -5.73
C ILE A 178 3.19 -18.34 -4.74
N GLY A 179 4.43 -18.37 -5.23
CA GLY A 179 5.63 -18.31 -4.40
C GLY A 179 5.68 -17.05 -3.53
N ALA A 180 5.30 -15.89 -4.08
CA ALA A 180 5.18 -14.65 -3.32
C ALA A 180 4.11 -14.75 -2.22
N MET A 181 2.99 -15.43 -2.47
CA MET A 181 2.00 -15.71 -1.41
C MET A 181 2.60 -16.57 -0.29
N ALA A 182 3.44 -17.57 -0.63
CA ALA A 182 4.15 -18.36 0.38
C ALA A 182 5.10 -17.48 1.21
N VAL A 183 5.84 -16.55 0.58
CA VAL A 183 6.69 -15.58 1.30
C VAL A 183 5.86 -14.72 2.26
N VAL A 184 4.69 -14.24 1.84
CA VAL A 184 3.77 -13.47 2.69
C VAL A 184 3.30 -14.28 3.90
N LYS A 185 3.07 -15.58 3.72
CA LYS A 185 2.58 -16.49 4.77
C LYS A 185 3.65 -16.85 5.78
N PHE A 186 4.84 -17.23 5.30
CA PHE A 186 5.86 -17.86 6.14
C PHE A 186 6.95 -16.91 6.62
N VAL A 187 7.22 -15.82 5.89
CA VAL A 187 8.38 -14.94 6.16
C VAL A 187 7.95 -13.59 6.71
N ILE A 188 6.89 -12.99 6.17
CA ILE A 188 6.45 -11.65 6.59
C ILE A 188 5.89 -11.71 8.02
N PRO A 189 6.45 -10.96 8.98
CA PRO A 189 5.92 -10.93 10.34
C PRO A 189 4.51 -10.34 10.41
N ASN A 190 3.75 -10.67 11.45
CA ASN A 190 2.50 -9.96 11.75
C ASN A 190 2.82 -8.66 12.50
N PRO A 191 2.13 -7.53 12.22
CA PRO A 191 2.32 -6.29 12.95
C PRO A 191 2.00 -6.48 14.45
N GLN A 192 2.90 -6.03 15.34
CA GLN A 192 2.73 -6.19 16.80
C GLN A 192 1.65 -5.28 17.39
N ALA A 193 1.27 -4.22 16.67
CA ALA A 193 0.10 -3.42 16.97
C ALA A 193 -0.67 -3.24 15.66
N SER A 194 -1.75 -4.00 15.50
CA SER A 194 -2.77 -3.67 14.50
C SER A 194 -3.46 -2.41 15.02
N ARG A 195 -2.87 -1.24 14.79
CA ARG A 195 -3.61 0.02 14.84
C ARG A 195 -4.50 0.05 13.59
N VAL A 196 -5.51 -0.83 13.57
CA VAL A 196 -6.75 -0.48 12.91
C VAL A 196 -7.13 0.81 13.62
N HIS A 197 -6.88 1.95 12.99
CA HIS A 197 -7.43 3.19 13.51
C HIS A 197 -8.92 2.88 13.61
N ALA A 198 -9.51 2.96 14.79
CA ALA A 198 -10.96 2.80 14.92
C ALA A 198 -11.69 3.86 14.04
N ASP A 199 -10.95 4.91 13.65
CA ASP A 199 -11.27 5.93 12.65
C ASP A 199 -10.80 5.59 11.22
N ALA A 200 -10.43 4.34 10.90
CA ALA A 200 -10.10 3.88 9.54
C ALA A 200 -11.35 3.76 8.64
N GLU A 201 -12.38 4.53 8.93
CA GLU A 201 -13.28 5.01 7.90
C GLU A 201 -12.51 6.08 7.14
N THR A 202 -12.10 5.77 5.92
CA THR A 202 -11.65 6.78 4.97
C THR A 202 -12.72 7.85 4.91
N VAL A 203 -12.52 8.98 5.58
CA VAL A 203 -13.44 10.12 5.45
C VAL A 203 -13.34 10.52 3.98
N PRO A 204 -14.37 10.33 3.14
CA PRO A 204 -14.27 10.61 1.70
C PRO A 204 -13.83 12.05 1.43
N GLU A 205 -14.08 12.93 2.39
CA GLU A 205 -13.65 14.34 2.44
C GLU A 205 -12.11 14.50 2.40
N GLN A 206 -11.34 13.57 2.97
CA GLN A 206 -9.88 13.61 2.95
C GLN A 206 -9.28 13.18 1.61
N ILE A 207 -9.96 12.32 0.84
CA ILE A 207 -9.51 11.93 -0.51
C ILE A 207 -9.47 13.16 -1.42
N GLY A 208 -10.52 13.99 -1.37
CA GLY A 208 -10.56 15.25 -2.11
C GLY A 208 -9.44 16.21 -1.72
N ALA A 209 -9.13 16.32 -0.41
CA ALA A 209 -8.04 17.15 0.08
C ALA A 209 -6.65 16.65 -0.37
N VAL A 210 -6.42 15.32 -0.34
CA VAL A 210 -5.17 14.70 -0.81
C VAL A 210 -5.00 14.89 -2.32
N LEU A 211 -6.06 14.70 -3.10
CA LEU A 211 -6.03 14.90 -4.56
C LEU A 211 -5.82 16.37 -4.95
N ARG A 212 -6.20 17.33 -4.09
CA ARG A 212 -5.97 18.77 -4.33
C ARG A 212 -4.65 19.29 -3.77
N ASN A 213 -3.87 18.45 -3.10
CA ASN A 213 -2.59 18.86 -2.55
C ASN A 213 -1.55 19.05 -3.68
N THR A 214 -1.16 20.30 -3.93
CA THR A 214 -0.24 20.67 -5.02
C THR A 214 1.13 20.02 -4.90
N GLU A 215 1.65 19.81 -3.68
CA GLU A 215 2.94 19.17 -3.48
C GLU A 215 2.88 17.68 -3.86
N LEU A 216 1.81 16.99 -3.45
CA LEU A 216 1.57 15.60 -3.84
C LEU A 216 1.31 15.47 -5.34
N GLN A 217 0.58 16.40 -5.94
CA GLN A 217 0.35 16.40 -7.39
C GLN A 217 1.64 16.64 -8.18
N ARG A 218 2.52 17.52 -7.71
CA ARG A 218 3.85 17.71 -8.33
C ARG A 218 4.70 16.44 -8.24
N LEU A 219 4.67 15.75 -7.10
CA LEU A 219 5.35 14.46 -6.94
C LEU A 219 4.76 13.39 -7.86
N ASN A 220 3.43 13.27 -7.91
CA ASN A 220 2.72 12.31 -8.76
C ASN A 220 2.99 12.56 -10.24
N PHE A 221 2.93 13.82 -10.69
CA PHE A 221 3.26 14.19 -12.08
C PHE A 221 4.72 13.89 -12.42
N GLY A 222 5.65 14.13 -11.49
CA GLY A 222 7.06 13.76 -11.66
C GLY A 222 7.24 12.25 -11.84
N ILE A 223 6.62 11.44 -10.97
CA ILE A 223 6.66 9.97 -11.06
C ILE A 223 6.02 9.50 -12.36
N PHE A 224 4.86 10.05 -12.72
CA PHE A 224 4.15 9.73 -13.96
C PHE A 224 5.02 10.02 -15.19
N SER A 225 5.57 11.23 -15.28
CA SER A 225 6.39 11.66 -16.43
C SER A 225 7.64 10.79 -16.56
N LEU A 226 8.31 10.48 -15.45
CA LEU A 226 9.46 9.59 -15.42
C LEU A 226 9.11 8.18 -15.93
N HIS A 227 8.00 7.60 -15.46
CA HIS A 227 7.58 6.27 -15.87
C HIS A 227 7.05 6.24 -17.31
N ALA A 228 6.37 7.30 -17.76
CA ALA A 228 5.89 7.42 -19.13
C ALA A 228 7.07 7.47 -20.12
N ALA A 229 8.08 8.30 -19.82
CA ALA A 229 9.31 8.35 -20.61
C ALA A 229 10.03 6.99 -20.62
N MET A 230 10.18 6.36 -19.44
CA MET A 230 10.81 5.05 -19.33
C MET A 230 10.07 3.97 -20.14
N ARG A 231 8.74 3.89 -20.03
CA ARG A 231 7.90 2.94 -20.81
C ARG A 231 8.01 3.19 -22.30
N GLY A 232 8.01 4.45 -22.74
CA GLY A 232 8.19 4.82 -24.14
C GLY A 232 9.54 4.36 -24.68
N LEU A 233 10.63 4.57 -23.93
CA LEU A 233 11.96 4.09 -24.30
C LEU A 233 12.00 2.57 -24.43
N PHE A 234 11.32 1.82 -23.55
CA PHE A 234 11.29 0.35 -23.65
C PHE A 234 10.54 -0.19 -24.86
N VAL A 235 9.59 0.55 -25.41
CA VAL A 235 8.91 0.17 -26.67
C VAL A 235 9.78 0.52 -27.88
N VAL A 236 10.41 1.70 -27.87
CA VAL A 236 11.11 2.23 -29.04
C VAL A 236 12.54 1.69 -29.17
N ILE A 237 13.31 1.58 -28.09
CA ILE A 237 14.73 1.22 -28.15
C ILE A 237 14.98 -0.17 -28.79
N PRO A 238 14.24 -1.26 -28.46
CA PRO A 238 14.45 -2.55 -29.10
C PRO A 238 14.26 -2.49 -30.61
N LEU A 239 13.25 -1.74 -31.08
CA LEU A 239 12.96 -1.56 -32.50
C LEU A 239 14.08 -0.79 -33.21
N VAL A 240 14.60 0.28 -32.58
CA VAL A 240 15.71 1.09 -33.14
C VAL A 240 17.02 0.29 -33.18
N LEU A 241 17.32 -0.51 -32.16
CA LEU A 241 18.51 -1.36 -32.13
C LEU A 241 18.53 -2.37 -33.29
N VAL A 242 17.38 -2.96 -33.61
CA VAL A 242 17.25 -3.89 -34.75
C VAL A 242 17.30 -3.15 -36.09
N SER A 243 16.46 -2.13 -36.26
CA SER A 243 16.26 -1.47 -37.57
C SER A 243 17.42 -0.57 -38.00
N VAL A 244 18.02 0.17 -37.06
CA VAL A 244 19.09 1.13 -37.33
C VAL A 244 20.44 0.59 -36.86
N GLY A 245 20.47 -0.04 -35.68
CA GLY A 245 21.69 -0.56 -35.09
C GLY A 245 22.18 -1.89 -35.67
N GLY A 246 21.36 -2.58 -36.47
CA GLY A 246 21.67 -3.91 -37.00
C GLY A 246 21.90 -4.96 -35.91
N MET A 247 21.45 -4.71 -34.67
CA MET A 247 21.63 -5.58 -33.53
C MET A 247 20.44 -6.53 -33.39
N PRO A 248 20.60 -7.84 -33.64
CA PRO A 248 19.54 -8.81 -33.38
C PRO A 248 19.19 -8.86 -31.89
N SER A 249 17.96 -9.28 -31.58
CA SER A 249 17.34 -9.20 -30.24
C SER A 249 18.12 -9.94 -29.15
N ASP A 250 18.84 -10.99 -29.52
CA ASP A 250 19.73 -11.77 -28.67
C ASP A 250 20.96 -10.99 -28.18
N THR A 251 21.32 -9.88 -28.84
CA THR A 251 22.48 -9.05 -28.47
C THR A 251 22.12 -7.81 -27.67
N HIS A 252 20.84 -7.48 -27.50
CA HIS A 252 20.39 -6.25 -26.84
C HIS A 252 20.84 -6.15 -25.38
N TRP A 253 21.07 -7.28 -24.70
CA TRP A 253 21.60 -7.30 -23.34
C TRP A 253 22.95 -6.58 -23.21
N LYS A 254 23.77 -6.56 -24.28
CA LYS A 254 25.08 -5.88 -24.29
C LYS A 254 24.94 -4.36 -24.12
N VAL A 255 23.79 -3.79 -24.47
CA VAL A 255 23.51 -2.35 -24.31
C VAL A 255 22.79 -2.11 -22.98
N TYR A 256 21.76 -2.91 -22.66
CA TYR A 256 20.97 -2.69 -21.47
C TYR A 256 21.73 -2.96 -20.17
N LEU A 257 22.55 -4.01 -20.12
CA LEU A 257 23.25 -4.42 -18.90
C LEU A 257 24.26 -3.34 -18.42
N PRO A 258 25.14 -2.77 -19.27
CA PRO A 258 26.01 -1.68 -18.84
C PRO A 258 25.25 -0.43 -18.39
N VAL A 259 24.18 -0.04 -19.10
CA VAL A 259 23.36 1.12 -18.73
C VAL A 259 22.74 0.95 -17.34
N ILE A 260 22.20 -0.24 -17.06
CA ILE A 260 21.63 -0.56 -15.75
C ILE A 260 22.73 -0.60 -14.68
N ALA A 261 23.88 -1.22 -14.96
CA ALA A 261 24.99 -1.29 -14.02
C ALA A 261 25.53 0.10 -13.65
N ILE A 262 25.76 0.98 -14.62
CA ILE A 262 26.17 2.37 -14.40
C ILE A 262 25.11 3.12 -13.60
N SER A 263 23.83 2.93 -13.91
CA SER A 263 22.73 3.55 -13.17
C SER A 263 22.72 3.13 -11.71
N PHE A 264 22.94 1.85 -11.40
CA PHE A 264 23.04 1.36 -10.02
C PHE A 264 24.22 1.97 -9.27
N VAL A 265 25.39 2.00 -9.91
CA VAL A 265 26.61 2.60 -9.33
C VAL A 265 26.41 4.09 -9.07
N ALA A 266 25.67 4.81 -9.92
CA ALA A 266 25.39 6.23 -9.73
C ALA A 266 24.30 6.51 -8.68
N VAL A 267 23.25 5.69 -8.63
CA VAL A 267 22.09 5.89 -7.73
C VAL A 267 22.45 5.65 -6.27
N ILE A 268 23.27 4.63 -5.96
CA ILE A 268 23.57 4.26 -4.57
C ILE A 268 24.26 5.41 -3.80
N PRO A 269 25.35 6.04 -4.29
CA PRO A 269 25.96 7.20 -3.65
C PRO A 269 24.99 8.38 -3.54
N ALA A 270 24.19 8.65 -4.58
CA ALA A 270 23.24 9.75 -4.58
C ALA A 270 22.17 9.59 -3.47
N ILE A 271 21.69 8.37 -3.24
CA ILE A 271 20.76 8.08 -2.14
C ILE A 271 21.43 8.30 -0.78
N ILE A 272 22.66 7.85 -0.60
CA ILE A 272 23.40 8.02 0.67
C ILE A 272 23.56 9.50 0.99
N VAL A 273 24.05 10.29 0.03
CA VAL A 273 24.20 11.75 0.17
C VAL A 273 22.86 12.42 0.48
N ALA A 274 21.79 12.06 -0.24
CA ALA A 274 20.47 12.63 -0.01
C ALA A 274 19.88 12.29 1.37
N VAL A 275 20.19 11.11 1.92
CA VAL A 275 19.76 10.70 3.27
C VAL A 275 20.55 11.46 4.34
N GLU A 276 21.86 11.59 4.18
CA GLU A 276 22.72 12.34 5.10
C GLU A 276 22.35 13.83 5.16
N ASP A 277 22.09 14.45 4.01
CA ASP A 277 21.64 15.84 3.92
C ASP A 277 20.33 16.08 4.67
N ARG A 278 19.37 15.15 4.57
CA ARG A 278 18.09 15.23 5.28
C ARG A 278 18.27 15.07 6.79
N ALA A 279 19.14 14.16 7.23
CA ALA A 279 19.46 13.98 8.64
C ALA A 279 20.09 15.26 9.22
N GLY A 280 20.99 15.90 8.48
CA GLY A 280 21.61 17.18 8.86
C GLY A 280 20.59 18.33 8.99
N ARG A 281 19.66 18.46 8.03
CA ARG A 281 18.61 19.51 8.06
C ARG A 281 17.61 19.33 9.21
N GLN A 282 17.22 18.09 9.54
CA GLN A 282 16.30 17.83 10.66
C GLN A 282 16.94 18.14 12.03
N GLN A 283 18.22 17.82 12.23
CA GLN A 283 18.94 18.18 13.46
C GLN A 283 19.12 19.69 13.62
N GLY A 284 19.36 20.42 12.52
CA GLY A 284 19.44 21.89 12.53
C GLY A 284 18.13 22.60 12.93
N HIS A 285 16.97 22.04 12.58
CA HIS A 285 15.67 22.56 13.00
C HIS A 285 15.29 22.19 14.44
N GLY A 286 15.67 21.00 14.93
CA GLY A 286 15.49 20.61 16.32
C GLY A 286 16.26 21.50 17.29
N HIS A 287 17.50 21.86 16.94
CA HIS A 287 18.31 22.78 17.76
C HIS A 287 17.76 24.21 17.80
N ARG A 288 17.20 24.72 16.68
CA ARG A 288 16.56 26.04 16.65
C ARG A 288 15.25 26.10 17.43
N ARG A 289 14.42 25.04 17.42
CA ARG A 289 13.20 24.97 18.24
C ARG A 289 13.50 24.89 19.75
N LEU A 290 14.54 24.16 20.15
CA LEU A 290 14.97 24.11 21.56
C LEU A 290 15.55 25.44 22.06
N GLN A 291 16.09 26.28 21.16
CA GLN A 291 16.53 27.63 21.50
C GLN A 291 15.38 28.67 21.49
N GLN A 292 14.23 28.36 20.89
CA GLN A 292 13.05 29.24 20.83
C GLN A 292 12.07 29.06 22.00
N PHE A 293 12.31 28.15 22.94
CA PHE A 293 11.54 28.05 24.19
C PHE A 293 12.35 28.63 25.37
N PRO A 294 12.09 29.88 25.81
CA PRO A 294 12.78 30.50 26.95
C PRO A 294 12.43 29.86 28.30
N VAL A 295 11.40 29.00 28.34
CA VAL A 295 10.75 28.53 29.57
C VAL A 295 11.62 27.58 30.41
N LEU A 296 12.66 26.98 29.83
CA LEU A 296 13.57 26.07 30.56
C LEU A 296 14.84 26.75 31.11
N ARG A 297 15.05 28.06 30.88
CA ARG A 297 16.22 28.78 31.44
C ARG A 297 16.04 29.30 32.87
N ALA A 298 14.84 29.17 33.46
CA ALA A 298 14.52 29.74 34.77
C ALA A 298 14.32 28.69 35.88
N VAL A 299 15.03 27.56 35.85
CA VAL A 299 15.19 26.76 37.08
C VAL A 299 16.45 27.27 37.79
N PRO A 300 16.33 28.03 38.89
CA PRO A 300 17.49 28.48 39.62
C PRO A 300 18.25 27.27 40.16
N ARG A 301 19.51 27.12 39.77
CA ARG A 301 20.47 26.21 40.41
C ARG A 301 20.59 26.61 41.88
N ARG A 302 19.79 26.01 42.76
CA ARG A 302 19.96 26.15 44.21
C ARG A 302 21.32 25.58 44.59
N ARG A 303 22.15 26.42 45.20
CA ARG A 303 23.41 26.04 45.86
C ARG A 303 23.16 24.88 46.84
N PRO A 304 24.09 23.93 47.00
CA PRO A 304 23.99 22.87 48.00
C PRO A 304 24.18 23.49 49.40
N GLY A 305 23.11 24.03 49.96
CA GLY A 305 23.04 24.50 51.34
C GLY A 305 22.75 23.32 52.28
N ARG A 306 23.53 23.23 53.35
CA ARG A 306 23.50 22.25 54.45
C ARG A 306 22.11 21.62 54.68
N LEU A 307 22.01 20.31 54.44
CA LEU A 307 20.91 19.48 54.90
C LEU A 307 20.78 19.59 56.44
N SER A 308 19.67 20.15 56.90
CA SER A 308 19.30 20.13 58.32
C SER A 308 19.04 18.68 58.76
N ARG A 309 19.39 18.38 60.03
CA ARG A 309 19.33 17.04 60.64
C ARG A 309 17.97 16.33 60.51
N ARG A 310 16.87 17.04 60.24
CA ARG A 310 15.53 16.47 60.05
C ARG A 310 15.34 15.69 58.73
N ALA A 311 16.09 16.02 57.67
CA ALA A 311 15.96 15.33 56.38
C ALA A 311 16.66 13.95 56.36
N ARG A 312 17.60 13.69 57.26
CA ARG A 312 18.26 12.38 57.38
C ARG A 312 17.41 11.33 58.11
N GLN A 313 16.42 11.76 58.91
CA GLN A 313 15.54 10.84 59.66
C GLN A 313 14.41 10.23 58.82
N CYS A 314 14.09 10.81 57.65
CA CYS A 314 13.11 10.20 56.73
C CYS A 314 13.70 9.13 55.80
N ALA A 315 15.04 9.00 55.73
CA ALA A 315 15.72 8.03 54.86
C ALA A 315 16.04 6.69 55.55
N SER A 316 15.83 6.58 56.87
CA SER A 316 15.94 5.32 57.62
C SER A 316 14.54 4.82 57.97
N GLY A 317 14.01 3.92 57.15
CA GLY A 317 12.68 3.36 57.32
C GLY A 317 12.51 2.61 58.66
N VAL A 318 11.29 2.67 59.19
CA VAL A 318 10.52 1.60 59.87
C VAL A 318 9.30 2.30 60.52
N ARG A 319 8.10 1.79 60.24
CA ARG A 319 6.74 2.30 60.61
C ARG A 319 6.03 3.19 59.57
N PHE A 320 5.78 2.64 58.40
CA PHE A 320 4.67 3.10 57.53
C PHE A 320 3.77 1.93 57.10
N ARG A 321 3.43 1.04 58.05
CA ARG A 321 2.32 0.09 57.95
C ARG A 321 1.37 0.36 59.12
N ARG A 322 0.43 1.30 58.93
CA ARG A 322 -0.85 1.44 59.68
C ARG A 322 -1.65 2.71 59.36
N ARG A 323 -1.12 3.66 58.56
CA ARG A 323 -1.87 4.88 58.15
C ARG A 323 -2.34 4.93 56.68
N ALA A 324 -2.00 3.94 55.84
CA ALA A 324 -2.48 3.88 54.46
C ALA A 324 -3.95 3.41 54.31
N GLY A 325 -4.55 2.83 55.36
CA GLY A 325 -5.94 2.35 55.34
C GLY A 325 -7.01 3.38 55.70
N ARG A 326 -6.64 4.62 56.05
CA ARG A 326 -7.62 5.68 56.42
C ARG A 326 -7.64 6.91 55.52
N CYS A 327 -6.73 7.02 54.54
CA CYS A 327 -6.75 8.10 53.56
C CYS A 327 -7.45 7.72 52.23
N LEU A 328 -7.75 6.45 51.99
CA LEU A 328 -8.50 6.01 50.80
C LEU A 328 -10.03 6.09 50.97
N ALA A 329 -10.54 6.41 52.16
CA ALA A 329 -11.99 6.53 52.43
C ALA A 329 -12.51 7.99 52.45
N ALA A 330 -11.63 8.99 52.28
CA ALA A 330 -11.99 10.41 52.34
C ALA A 330 -11.97 11.15 50.98
N ALA A 331 -11.63 10.46 49.88
CA ALA A 331 -11.60 11.04 48.54
C ALA A 331 -12.85 10.75 47.69
N GLY A 332 -13.86 10.06 48.25
CA GLY A 332 -15.08 9.64 47.56
C GLY A 332 -16.30 10.56 47.69
N HIS A 333 -16.19 11.73 48.35
CA HIS A 333 -17.36 12.56 48.70
C HIS A 333 -17.30 14.04 48.26
N LEU A 334 -16.43 14.42 47.33
CA LEU A 334 -16.28 15.82 46.91
C LEU A 334 -16.54 16.11 45.42
N HIS A 335 -17.33 15.27 44.73
CA HIS A 335 -17.75 15.51 43.34
C HIS A 335 -19.27 15.67 43.14
N ALA A 336 -20.00 16.10 44.17
CA ALA A 336 -21.45 16.33 44.09
C ALA A 336 -21.89 17.60 44.84
N ALA A 337 -21.31 18.77 44.52
CA ALA A 337 -21.83 20.07 44.99
C ALA A 337 -21.27 21.26 44.20
N SER A 338 -21.62 21.43 42.92
CA SER A 338 -21.44 22.74 42.24
C SER A 338 -22.30 22.94 40.98
N ALA A 339 -23.50 22.37 40.92
CA ALA A 339 -24.45 22.63 39.83
C ALA A 339 -25.83 22.96 40.39
N ARG A 340 -26.03 24.22 40.81
CA ARG A 340 -27.34 24.91 40.94
C ARG A 340 -27.10 26.37 41.37
N ARG A 341 -27.84 27.29 40.74
CA ARG A 341 -27.90 28.78 40.90
C ARG A 341 -26.86 29.52 40.03
N ALA A 342 -27.18 30.52 39.21
CA ALA A 342 -28.42 31.24 38.91
C ALA A 342 -28.23 32.07 37.60
N HIS A 343 -29.31 32.29 36.86
CA HIS A 343 -29.54 33.40 35.90
C HIS A 343 -30.31 34.54 36.64
N PRO A 344 -30.66 35.73 36.08
CA PRO A 344 -30.26 36.45 34.83
C PRO A 344 -30.03 37.99 35.00
N HIS A 345 -29.64 38.71 33.93
CA HIS A 345 -29.95 40.13 33.57
C HIS A 345 -29.21 40.45 32.25
N VAL A 346 -29.80 40.59 31.05
CA VAL A 346 -30.71 41.59 30.41
C VAL A 346 -30.12 43.00 30.21
N SER A 347 -29.73 43.30 28.96
CA SER A 347 -30.03 44.56 28.21
C SER A 347 -29.65 44.39 26.72
N ARG A 348 -30.60 44.21 25.78
CA ARG A 348 -31.18 45.25 24.86
C ARG A 348 -30.12 45.84 23.89
N ARG A 349 -30.22 45.72 22.56
CA ARG A 349 -31.30 46.23 21.65
C ARG A 349 -31.10 45.79 20.18
N ARG A 350 -32.26 45.60 19.49
CA ARG A 350 -32.62 45.93 18.08
C ARG A 350 -32.08 45.05 16.93
N ASP A 351 -32.83 44.69 15.88
CA ASP A 351 -34.20 45.02 15.45
C ASP A 351 -34.80 43.89 14.57
N GLU A 352 -36.09 43.64 14.80
CA GLU A 352 -37.20 43.39 13.87
C GLU A 352 -37.06 42.51 12.61
N ARG A 353 -37.85 41.42 12.58
CA ARG A 353 -39.10 41.20 11.78
C ARG A 353 -39.39 39.69 11.80
N ASP A 354 -40.38 39.24 12.58
CA ASP A 354 -41.78 39.00 12.19
C ASP A 354 -41.91 38.21 10.86
N ALA A 355 -42.60 37.07 10.73
CA ALA A 355 -43.65 36.47 11.55
C ALA A 355 -43.71 34.93 11.36
N ARG A 356 -44.12 34.25 12.44
CA ARG A 356 -44.62 32.86 12.56
C ARG A 356 -46.18 32.88 12.43
N PRO A 357 -46.94 31.80 12.75
CA PRO A 357 -46.99 30.36 12.39
C PRO A 357 -48.49 29.99 12.07
N PRO A 358 -49.17 28.89 12.53
CA PRO A 358 -48.84 27.48 12.87
C PRO A 358 -49.77 26.39 12.21
N VAL A 359 -49.37 25.10 12.25
CA VAL A 359 -50.08 23.82 12.64
C VAL A 359 -51.51 23.57 12.02
N ILE A 360 -52.02 22.39 11.61
CA ILE A 360 -52.31 21.10 12.31
C ILE A 360 -52.88 20.05 11.29
N LEU A 361 -52.85 18.75 11.66
CA LEU A 361 -53.78 17.62 11.36
C LEU A 361 -53.40 16.58 10.27
N GLY A 362 -53.26 15.30 10.70
CA GLY A 362 -53.30 14.07 9.84
C GLY A 362 -54.74 13.67 9.48
N PRO A 363 -55.16 12.38 9.34
CA PRO A 363 -54.47 11.10 9.05
C PRO A 363 -55.12 10.26 7.90
N GLY A 364 -54.48 9.15 7.47
CA GLY A 364 -55.16 7.93 6.97
C GLY A 364 -55.63 7.86 5.49
N PRO A 365 -56.28 6.75 5.06
CA PRO A 365 -55.63 5.61 4.40
C PRO A 365 -56.29 5.16 3.08
N HIS A 366 -55.67 4.25 2.31
CA HIS A 366 -56.42 3.35 1.43
C HIS A 366 -55.91 1.90 1.42
N ARG A 367 -56.80 1.03 1.93
CA ARG A 367 -56.81 -0.44 1.82
C ARG A 367 -57.21 -0.88 0.41
N ARG A 368 -56.73 -2.06 0.00
CA ARG A 368 -57.48 -3.32 -0.20
C ARG A 368 -56.61 -4.29 -1.03
N ARG A 369 -56.70 -5.62 -0.98
CA ARG A 369 -57.10 -6.67 -0.03
C ARG A 369 -57.14 -7.94 -0.90
N ARG A 370 -56.59 -9.05 -0.37
CA ARG A 370 -57.06 -10.46 -0.55
C ARG A 370 -56.92 -11.05 -1.97
N ARG A 371 -56.78 -12.36 -2.21
CA ARG A 371 -56.85 -13.67 -1.51
C ARG A 371 -56.20 -14.63 -2.57
N GLY A 372 -55.47 -15.70 -2.28
CA GLY A 372 -55.77 -16.84 -1.40
C GLY A 372 -56.05 -18.10 -2.25
N GLY A 373 -55.47 -19.25 -1.87
CA GLY A 373 -55.82 -20.61 -2.35
C GLY A 373 -54.74 -21.23 -3.24
N ARG A 374 -54.05 -22.31 -2.83
CA ARG A 374 -54.44 -23.75 -2.92
C ARG A 374 -54.58 -24.18 -4.40
N ASP A 375 -53.96 -25.24 -4.91
CA ASP A 375 -53.83 -26.63 -4.45
C ASP A 375 -52.68 -27.29 -5.26
N ARG A 376 -51.80 -28.11 -4.66
CA ARG A 376 -51.80 -29.58 -4.60
C ARG A 376 -51.44 -30.32 -5.90
N ASP A 377 -50.85 -31.49 -5.64
CA ASP A 377 -50.55 -32.63 -6.52
C ASP A 377 -49.24 -32.47 -7.31
N GLY A 378 -48.25 -33.35 -7.19
CA GLY A 378 -48.25 -34.76 -6.82
C GLY A 378 -47.56 -35.52 -7.95
N GLY A 379 -46.58 -36.38 -7.65
CA GLY A 379 -46.02 -37.26 -8.69
C GLY A 379 -44.56 -37.65 -8.49
N CYS A 380 -44.38 -38.77 -7.80
CA CYS A 380 -43.19 -39.61 -7.81
C CYS A 380 -43.21 -40.51 -9.07
N GLY A 381 -42.04 -40.87 -9.62
CA GLY A 381 -41.88 -41.86 -10.70
C GLY A 381 -40.67 -41.54 -11.61
N ILE A 382 -39.48 -42.14 -11.46
CA ILE A 382 -39.04 -43.51 -11.82
C ILE A 382 -38.58 -43.61 -13.30
N LEU A 383 -37.31 -44.05 -13.49
CA LEU A 383 -36.65 -44.72 -14.65
C LEU A 383 -36.61 -43.90 -15.98
N GLU A 384 -35.65 -43.97 -16.90
CA GLU A 384 -34.68 -45.00 -17.30
C GLU A 384 -33.70 -44.40 -18.35
N SER A 385 -32.45 -44.90 -18.37
CA SER A 385 -31.62 -45.29 -19.52
C SER A 385 -31.11 -44.34 -20.63
N ALA A 386 -29.97 -44.80 -21.20
CA ALA A 386 -29.19 -44.38 -22.38
C ALA A 386 -28.05 -43.37 -22.09
N ALA A 387 -26.75 -43.69 -22.06
CA ALA A 387 -25.88 -44.61 -22.84
C ALA A 387 -25.81 -44.31 -24.34
N GLY A 388 -24.59 -43.97 -24.83
CA GLY A 388 -24.19 -43.95 -26.25
C GLY A 388 -23.68 -42.59 -26.73
N GLN A 389 -22.35 -42.42 -26.87
CA GLN A 389 -21.59 -42.47 -28.16
C GLN A 389 -21.55 -41.11 -28.87
N MET A 390 -20.39 -40.43 -28.87
CA MET A 390 -19.27 -40.48 -29.85
C MET A 390 -19.36 -39.32 -30.84
N GLY A 391 -18.23 -38.62 -31.00
CA GLY A 391 -18.01 -37.49 -31.90
C GLY A 391 -16.76 -36.74 -31.48
#